data_AF-A0A0Q4GEG6-F1
#
_entry.id   AF-A0A0Q4GEG6-F1
#
_cell.length_a   1.000
_cell.length_b   1.000
_cell.length_c   1.000
_cell.angle_alpha   90.00
_cell.angle_beta   90.00
_cell.angle_gamma   90.00
#
_symmetry.space_group_name_H-M   'P 1'
#
loop_
_entity.id
_entity.type
_entity.pdbx_description
1 polymer ?
#
loop_
_entity_poly.entity_id
_entity_poly.type
_entity_poly.pdbx_seq_one_letter_code
_entity_poly.pdbx_strand_id
1 'polypeptide(L)'
;MTTVRLTIQDTPSGLVRISTDAARTPAGTTPPPAQRLAVELLSLAAHTGFAIELHDTPIAANLEGLAAALLGPHPAQRDAEGYLTHPAMPILDEGINVRSLLMVFGLETRFVCMENDCDLDHPAVVSHEKGEGCAAWTPTPPTGDRWVLVEIYDTEDGVYALFCRGAA
;
A
#
# COMPACT_ATOMS: atom_id res chain seq x y z
N MET A 1 -29.43 -6.78 -14.25
CA MET A 1 -29.64 -6.66 -12.79
C MET A 1 -28.38 -6.06 -12.21
N THR A 2 -28.50 -4.94 -11.50
CA THR A 2 -27.35 -4.31 -10.84
C THR A 2 -27.26 -4.87 -9.43
N THR A 3 -26.21 -5.64 -9.14
CA THR A 3 -25.91 -6.10 -7.79
C THR A 3 -25.11 -5.02 -7.11
N VAL A 4 -25.59 -4.53 -5.97
CA VAL A 4 -24.88 -3.57 -5.13
C VAL A 4 -24.51 -4.27 -3.84
N ARG A 5 -23.24 -4.17 -3.44
CA ARG A 5 -22.76 -4.74 -2.19
C ARG A 5 -22.88 -3.70 -1.08
N LEU A 6 -23.51 -4.11 0.01
CA LEU A 6 -23.58 -3.36 1.25
C LEU A 6 -22.70 -4.06 2.26
N THR A 7 -21.78 -3.32 2.87
CA THR A 7 -20.95 -3.83 3.96
C THR A 7 -21.34 -3.09 5.23
N ILE A 8 -21.65 -3.86 6.28
CA ILE A 8 -22.04 -3.35 7.59
C ILE A 8 -20.98 -3.80 8.60
N GLN A 9 -20.45 -2.87 9.38
CA GLN A 9 -19.43 -3.16 10.40
C GLN A 9 -19.72 -2.39 11.68
N ASP A 10 -19.65 -3.08 12.81
CA ASP A 10 -19.62 -2.42 14.12
C ASP A 10 -18.27 -1.74 14.33
N THR A 11 -18.31 -0.55 14.93
CA THR A 11 -17.11 0.21 15.27
C THR A 11 -16.92 0.28 16.78
N PRO A 12 -15.67 0.44 17.27
CA PRO A 12 -15.40 0.54 18.71
C PRO A 12 -16.10 1.71 19.42
N SER A 13 -16.55 2.72 18.68
CA SER A 13 -17.31 3.87 19.21
C SER A 13 -18.81 3.59 19.36
N GLY A 14 -19.28 2.38 19.04
CA GLY A 14 -20.70 2.02 19.04
C GLY A 14 -21.47 2.53 17.82
N LEU A 15 -20.76 3.01 16.79
CA LEU A 15 -21.35 3.40 15.51
C LEU A 15 -21.39 2.21 14.55
N VAL A 16 -22.41 2.15 13.71
CA VAL A 16 -22.53 1.15 12.64
C VAL A 16 -22.11 1.80 11.34
N ARG A 17 -21.06 1.28 10.72
CA ARG A 17 -20.55 1.77 9.43
C ARG A 17 -21.22 1.01 8.30
N ILE A 18 -21.76 1.74 7.32
CA ILE A 18 -22.38 1.17 6.12
C ILE A 18 -21.68 1.76 4.89
N SER A 19 -21.10 0.92 4.05
CA SER A 19 -20.50 1.33 2.77
C SER A 19 -21.16 0.63 1.58
N THR A 20 -21.08 1.27 0.42
CA THR A 20 -21.60 0.73 -0.85
C THR A 20 -20.56 0.89 -1.96
N ASP A 21 -20.52 -0.05 -2.88
CA ASP A 21 -19.71 0.01 -4.12
C ASP A 21 -20.38 0.83 -5.23
N ALA A 22 -21.55 1.41 -4.98
CA ALA A 22 -22.27 2.22 -5.95
C ALA A 22 -21.68 3.63 -6.05
N ALA A 23 -21.12 3.98 -7.22
CA ALA A 23 -20.62 5.32 -7.50
C ALA A 23 -21.71 6.40 -7.29
N ARG A 24 -21.38 7.49 -6.59
CA ARG A 24 -22.27 8.62 -6.33
C ARG A 24 -22.74 9.25 -7.66
N THR A 25 -24.06 9.36 -7.85
CA THR A 25 -24.59 9.99 -9.07
C THR A 25 -24.63 11.52 -8.91
N PRO A 26 -24.28 12.31 -9.95
CA PRO A 26 -24.31 13.77 -9.90
C PRO A 26 -25.67 14.35 -9.52
N ALA A 27 -25.66 15.55 -8.93
CA ALA A 27 -26.86 16.25 -8.52
C ALA A 27 -27.78 16.54 -9.73
N GLY A 28 -29.08 16.24 -9.60
CA GLY A 28 -30.09 16.52 -10.64
C GLY A 28 -30.52 15.32 -11.49
N THR A 29 -29.93 14.14 -11.29
CA THR A 29 -30.39 12.89 -11.93
C THR A 29 -31.10 11.98 -10.93
N THR A 30 -32.12 11.24 -11.39
CA THR A 30 -32.81 10.25 -10.55
C THR A 30 -31.82 9.18 -10.08
N PRO A 31 -31.62 9.00 -8.76
CA PRO A 31 -30.70 7.99 -8.25
C PRO A 31 -31.17 6.59 -8.66
N PRO A 32 -30.29 5.68 -9.10
CA PRO A 32 -30.64 4.28 -9.27
C PRO A 32 -31.18 3.68 -7.95
N PRO A 33 -32.00 2.61 -8.01
CA PRO A 33 -32.72 2.08 -6.84
C PRO A 33 -31.84 1.81 -5.61
N ALA A 34 -30.58 1.42 -5.80
CA ALA A 34 -29.64 1.17 -4.71
C ALA A 34 -29.22 2.44 -3.94
N GLN A 35 -29.13 3.59 -4.63
CA GLN A 35 -28.88 4.87 -3.96
C GLN A 35 -30.12 5.38 -3.22
N ARG A 36 -31.32 5.02 -3.68
CA ARG A 36 -32.56 5.32 -2.94
C ARG A 36 -32.60 4.58 -1.60
N LEU A 37 -32.16 3.32 -1.57
CA LEU A 37 -32.02 2.55 -0.32
C LEU A 37 -31.01 3.18 0.64
N ALA A 38 -29.86 3.66 0.15
CA ALA A 38 -28.88 4.36 0.98
C ALA A 38 -29.44 5.67 1.57
N VAL A 39 -30.22 6.44 0.80
CA VAL A 39 -30.89 7.67 1.26
C VAL A 39 -32.01 7.37 2.27
N GLU A 40 -32.76 6.29 2.08
CA GLU A 40 -33.79 5.84 3.03
C GLU A 40 -33.17 5.38 4.36
N LEU A 41 -32.04 4.65 4.31
CA LEU A 41 -31.30 4.24 5.52
C LEU A 41 -30.71 5.45 6.28
N LEU A 42 -30.16 6.44 5.57
CA LEU A 42 -29.74 7.72 6.17
C LEU A 42 -30.90 8.45 6.85
N SER A 43 -32.07 8.46 6.21
CA SER A 43 -33.28 9.07 6.76
C SER A 43 -33.76 8.32 8.01
N LEU A 44 -33.67 6.99 8.05
CA LEU A 44 -34.02 6.17 9.21
C LEU A 44 -33.07 6.38 10.40
N ALA A 45 -31.77 6.55 10.13
CA ALA A 45 -30.76 6.81 11.16
C ALA A 45 -30.97 8.16 11.88
N ALA A 46 -31.39 9.20 11.13
CA ALA A 46 -31.73 10.50 11.70
C ALA A 46 -32.88 10.45 12.75
N HIS A 47 -33.74 9.42 12.70
CA HIS A 47 -34.86 9.26 13.62
C HIS A 47 -34.58 8.29 14.79
N THR A 48 -33.50 7.52 14.72
CA THR A 48 -33.16 6.46 15.69
C THR A 48 -31.94 6.80 16.55
N GLY A 49 -31.29 7.95 16.31
CA GLY A 49 -30.13 8.40 17.06
C GLY A 49 -28.81 7.73 16.65
N PHE A 50 -28.81 6.99 15.53
CA PHE A 50 -27.60 6.43 14.93
C PHE A 50 -26.99 7.45 13.96
N ALA A 51 -25.65 7.56 13.95
CA ALA A 51 -24.94 8.30 12.93
C ALA A 51 -24.50 7.33 11.81
N ILE A 52 -24.86 7.64 10.57
CA ILE A 52 -24.39 6.93 9.37
C ILE A 52 -23.44 7.87 8.64
N GLU A 53 -22.19 7.44 8.48
CA GLU A 53 -21.22 8.11 7.62
C GLU A 53 -21.12 7.36 6.30
N LEU A 54 -21.42 8.04 5.19
CA LEU A 54 -21.13 7.54 3.85
C LEU A 54 -19.69 7.88 3.49
N HIS A 55 -18.87 6.85 3.30
CA HIS A 55 -17.53 6.98 2.77
C HIS A 55 -17.50 6.44 1.33
N ASP A 56 -17.03 7.25 0.37
CA ASP A 56 -16.84 6.85 -1.04
C ASP A 56 -15.61 5.93 -1.23
N THR A 57 -15.00 5.44 -0.14
CA THR A 57 -13.74 4.68 -0.17
C THR A 57 -14.02 3.21 0.22
N PRO A 58 -13.66 2.22 -0.62
CA PRO A 58 -13.94 0.83 -0.34
C PRO A 58 -13.17 0.33 0.88
N ILE A 59 -13.89 -0.31 1.80
CA ILE A 59 -13.34 -1.04 2.95
C ILE A 59 -13.14 -2.50 2.53
N ALA A 60 -11.97 -2.75 1.95
CA ALA A 60 -11.24 -4.00 1.94
C ALA A 60 -9.82 -3.64 1.48
N ALA A 61 -8.78 -4.18 2.12
CA ALA A 61 -7.45 -4.15 1.51
C ALA A 61 -7.50 -5.03 0.26
N ASN A 62 -7.87 -4.47 -0.90
CA ASN A 62 -7.74 -5.17 -2.17
C ASN A 62 -6.41 -4.76 -2.80
N LEU A 63 -5.61 -5.76 -3.18
CA LEU A 63 -4.32 -5.56 -3.84
C LEU A 63 -4.51 -5.24 -5.34
N GLU A 64 -5.71 -4.85 -5.72
CA GLU A 64 -6.04 -4.42 -7.08
C GLU A 64 -5.32 -3.10 -7.37
N GLY A 65 -4.60 -3.06 -8.49
CA GLY A 65 -3.78 -1.91 -8.84
C GLY A 65 -2.48 -1.79 -8.03
N LEU A 66 -2.13 -2.76 -7.16
CA LEU A 66 -0.87 -2.74 -6.39
C LEU A 66 0.35 -2.53 -7.30
N ALA A 67 0.43 -3.25 -8.42
CA ALA A 67 1.53 -3.10 -9.37
C ALA A 67 1.59 -1.68 -9.97
N ALA A 68 0.44 -1.11 -10.34
CA ALA A 68 0.39 0.25 -10.85
C ALA A 68 0.77 1.28 -9.78
N ALA A 69 0.41 1.04 -8.52
CA ALA A 69 0.77 1.91 -7.40
C ALA A 69 2.26 1.85 -7.07
N LEU A 70 2.87 0.65 -7.06
CA LEU A 70 4.31 0.47 -6.81
C LEU A 70 5.19 0.98 -7.96
N LEU A 71 4.72 0.89 -9.21
CA LEU A 71 5.45 1.36 -10.39
C LEU A 71 5.12 2.81 -10.77
N GLY A 72 4.14 3.41 -10.09
CA GLY A 72 3.72 4.78 -10.32
C GLY A 72 4.79 5.79 -9.91
N PRO A 73 4.64 7.06 -10.33
CA PRO A 73 5.55 8.11 -9.90
C PRO A 73 5.43 8.30 -8.38
N HIS A 74 6.46 7.88 -7.65
CA HIS A 74 6.58 8.13 -6.23
C HIS A 74 8.02 8.56 -5.93
N PRO A 75 8.23 9.72 -5.27
CA PRO A 75 9.56 10.04 -4.77
C PRO A 75 9.89 9.02 -3.69
N ALA A 76 10.97 8.26 -3.89
CA ALA A 76 11.51 7.36 -2.88
C ALA A 76 11.90 8.17 -1.64
N GLN A 77 11.00 8.27 -0.65
CA GLN A 77 11.25 9.00 0.58
C GLN A 77 11.86 8.04 1.59
N ARG A 78 13.15 8.24 1.85
CA ARG A 78 13.86 7.55 2.92
C ARG A 78 13.61 8.28 4.25
N ASP A 79 13.63 7.53 5.34
CA ASP A 79 13.66 8.12 6.68
C ASP A 79 15.06 8.66 7.03
N ALA A 80 15.23 9.13 8.27
CA ALA A 80 16.47 9.72 8.74
C ALA A 80 17.64 8.72 8.82
N GLU A 81 17.35 7.43 9.00
CA GLU A 81 18.33 6.35 9.09
C GLU A 81 18.62 5.75 7.71
N GLY A 82 17.87 6.15 6.68
CA GLY A 82 18.03 5.68 5.31
C GLY A 82 17.16 4.48 4.97
N TYR A 83 16.23 4.06 5.83
CA TYR A 83 15.29 3.02 5.45
C TYR A 83 14.17 3.59 4.59
N LEU A 84 13.49 2.71 3.87
CA LEU A 84 12.42 3.09 2.97
C LEU A 84 11.37 2.00 2.97
N THR A 85 10.11 2.42 3.08
CA THR A 85 8.96 1.58 2.78
C THR A 85 8.06 2.36 1.84
N HIS A 86 7.86 1.84 0.62
CA HIS A 86 6.97 2.47 -0.32
C HIS A 86 5.55 2.51 0.25
N PRO A 87 4.80 3.63 0.19
CA PRO A 87 3.48 3.74 0.85
C PRO A 87 2.41 2.77 0.33
N ALA A 88 2.57 2.30 -0.91
CA ALA A 88 1.71 1.26 -1.50
C ALA A 88 2.12 -0.17 -1.12
N MET A 89 3.24 -0.35 -0.42
CA MET A 89 3.70 -1.66 0.01
C MET A 89 2.75 -2.19 1.10
N PRO A 90 2.19 -3.40 0.96
CA PRO A 90 1.38 -3.99 2.01
C PRO A 90 2.25 -4.26 3.24
N ILE A 91 1.63 -4.19 4.43
CA ILE A 91 2.25 -4.69 5.65
C ILE A 91 2.34 -6.20 5.53
N LEU A 92 3.56 -6.73 5.60
CA LEU A 92 3.84 -8.16 5.54
C LEU A 92 4.34 -8.64 6.89
N ASP A 93 3.81 -9.77 7.36
CA ASP A 93 4.36 -10.45 8.52
C ASP A 93 5.69 -11.14 8.17
N GLU A 94 6.47 -11.45 9.21
CA GLU A 94 7.69 -12.23 9.09
C GLU A 94 7.41 -13.60 8.43
N GLY A 95 8.28 -14.01 7.51
CA GLY A 95 8.15 -15.28 6.77
C GLY A 95 7.30 -15.21 5.50
N ILE A 96 6.65 -14.08 5.21
CA ILE A 96 6.01 -13.88 3.90
C ILE A 96 7.09 -13.72 2.82
N ASN A 97 7.01 -14.57 1.79
CA ASN A 97 7.86 -14.43 0.62
C ASN A 97 7.37 -13.29 -0.27
N VAL A 98 7.91 -12.10 -0.06
CA VAL A 98 7.55 -10.88 -0.81
C VAL A 98 7.75 -11.02 -2.32
N ARG A 99 8.78 -11.75 -2.77
CA ARG A 99 9.00 -12.01 -4.20
C ARG A 99 7.84 -12.80 -4.80
N SER A 100 7.43 -13.89 -4.16
CA SER A 100 6.31 -14.70 -4.62
C SER A 100 5.00 -13.92 -4.61
N LEU A 101 4.77 -13.09 -3.59
CA LEU A 101 3.61 -12.21 -3.52
C LEU A 101 3.57 -11.24 -4.69
N LEU A 102 4.62 -10.45 -4.88
CA LEU A 102 4.67 -9.41 -5.91
C LEU A 102 4.65 -10.00 -7.34
N MET A 103 5.19 -11.20 -7.53
CA MET A 103 5.11 -11.93 -8.80
C MET A 103 3.67 -12.23 -9.22
N VAL A 104 2.76 -12.53 -8.27
CA VAL A 104 1.33 -12.73 -8.58
C VAL A 104 0.68 -11.48 -9.15
N PHE A 105 1.22 -10.29 -8.86
CA PHE A 105 0.78 -9.01 -9.41
C PHE A 105 1.52 -8.61 -10.69
N GLY A 106 2.27 -9.53 -11.30
CA GLY A 106 3.02 -9.26 -12.53
C GLY A 106 4.23 -8.37 -12.31
N LEU A 107 4.83 -8.41 -11.12
CA LEU A 107 6.07 -7.70 -10.81
C LEU A 107 7.25 -8.66 -10.79
N GLU A 108 8.33 -8.27 -11.47
CA GLU A 108 9.64 -8.86 -11.26
C GLU A 108 10.34 -8.13 -10.12
N THR A 109 11.00 -8.87 -9.24
CA THR A 109 11.70 -8.30 -8.08
C THR A 109 13.15 -8.72 -8.00
N ARG A 110 14.00 -7.83 -7.47
CA ARG A 110 15.41 -8.08 -7.20
C ARG A 110 15.80 -7.48 -5.87
N PHE A 111 16.63 -8.22 -5.13
CA PHE A 111 17.27 -7.73 -3.92
C PHE A 111 18.70 -7.31 -4.24
N VAL A 112 19.11 -6.19 -3.67
CA VAL A 112 20.50 -5.72 -3.67
C VAL A 112 20.91 -5.63 -2.21
N CYS A 113 21.97 -6.35 -1.84
CA CYS A 113 22.56 -6.28 -0.50
C CYS A 113 23.57 -5.13 -0.48
N MET A 114 23.52 -4.28 0.54
CA MET A 114 24.45 -3.16 0.69
C MET A 114 25.91 -3.62 0.68
N GLU A 115 26.24 -4.71 1.38
CA GLU A 115 27.61 -5.24 1.46
C GLU A 115 28.12 -5.82 0.14
N ASN A 116 27.22 -6.19 -0.78
CA ASN A 116 27.60 -6.62 -2.12
C ASN A 116 27.67 -5.44 -3.11
N ASP A 117 27.05 -4.31 -2.76
CA ASP A 117 26.94 -3.11 -3.59
C ASP A 117 28.00 -2.06 -3.22
N CYS A 118 28.59 -2.18 -2.03
CA CYS A 118 29.59 -1.27 -1.48
C CYS A 118 30.84 -2.04 -1.01
N ASP A 119 31.99 -1.37 -1.04
CA ASP A 119 33.19 -1.86 -0.36
C ASP A 119 33.01 -1.81 1.18
N LEU A 120 33.78 -2.63 1.91
CA LEU A 120 33.68 -2.73 3.37
C LEU A 120 33.99 -1.42 4.12
N ASP A 121 34.80 -0.55 3.54
CA ASP A 121 35.14 0.76 4.10
C ASP A 121 34.17 1.88 3.67
N HIS A 122 33.12 1.55 2.92
CA HIS A 122 32.11 2.52 2.50
C HIS A 122 31.41 3.14 3.72
N PRO A 123 31.18 4.47 3.74
CA PRO A 123 30.61 5.16 4.90
C PRO A 123 29.28 4.56 5.41
N ALA A 124 28.45 4.04 4.51
CA ALA A 124 27.19 3.42 4.88
C ALA A 124 27.35 2.08 5.60
N VAL A 125 28.33 1.26 5.22
CA VAL A 125 28.63 -0.02 5.87
C VAL A 125 29.13 0.26 7.29
N VAL A 126 30.11 1.17 7.41
CA VAL A 126 30.66 1.58 8.72
C VAL A 126 29.61 2.22 9.63
N SER A 127 28.66 2.98 9.06
CA SER A 127 27.53 3.58 9.80
C SER A 127 26.57 2.51 10.31
N HIS A 128 26.20 1.55 9.46
CA HIS A 128 25.29 0.47 9.82
C HIS A 128 25.89 -0.45 10.90
N GLU A 129 27.17 -0.79 10.82
CA GLU A 129 27.87 -1.57 11.86
C GLU A 129 27.85 -0.90 13.25
N LYS A 130 27.71 0.42 13.29
CA LYS A 130 27.57 1.21 14.53
C LYS A 130 26.12 1.38 14.98
N GLY A 131 25.15 0.87 14.22
CA GLY A 131 23.73 1.07 14.45
C GLY A 131 23.23 2.47 14.07
N GLU A 132 23.93 3.19 13.19
CA GLU A 132 23.57 4.56 12.75
C GLU A 132 22.77 4.55 11.42
N GLY A 133 22.38 3.37 10.95
CA GLY A 133 21.61 3.19 9.72
C GLY A 133 22.47 3.23 8.44
N CYS A 134 21.80 3.37 7.30
CA CYS A 134 22.35 3.22 5.95
C CYS A 134 22.11 4.44 5.05
N ALA A 135 21.83 5.62 5.62
CA ALA A 135 21.47 6.83 4.87
C ALA A 135 22.50 7.23 3.79
N ALA A 136 23.79 6.92 4.00
CA ALA A 136 24.86 7.19 3.03
C ALA A 136 24.89 6.24 1.83
N TRP A 137 24.14 5.12 1.86
CA TRP A 137 24.08 4.17 0.75
C TRP A 137 23.00 4.57 -0.23
N THR A 138 23.33 4.65 -1.52
CA THR A 138 22.33 4.72 -2.60
C THR A 138 22.38 3.39 -3.36
N PRO A 139 21.35 2.52 -3.23
CA PRO A 139 21.40 1.20 -3.87
C PRO A 139 21.52 1.30 -5.38
N THR A 140 22.47 0.56 -5.97
CA THR A 140 22.61 0.45 -7.42
C THR A 140 21.43 -0.33 -7.98
N PRO A 141 20.63 0.23 -8.91
CA PRO A 141 19.55 -0.52 -9.54
C PRO A 141 20.09 -1.76 -10.28
N PRO A 142 19.37 -2.89 -10.29
CA PRO A 142 19.78 -4.06 -11.06
C PRO A 142 19.89 -3.75 -12.56
N THR A 143 20.61 -4.58 -13.31
CA THR A 143 20.70 -4.45 -14.77
C THR A 143 19.31 -4.47 -15.43
N GLY A 144 19.09 -3.55 -16.37
CA GLY A 144 17.84 -3.37 -17.10
C GLY A 144 17.12 -2.08 -16.73
N ASP A 145 16.10 -1.74 -17.50
CA ASP A 145 15.38 -0.47 -17.33
C ASP A 145 14.14 -0.60 -16.43
N ARG A 146 13.69 0.55 -15.91
CA ARG A 146 12.42 0.73 -15.19
C ARG A 146 12.32 -0.01 -13.85
N TRP A 147 13.46 -0.25 -13.20
CA TRP A 147 13.48 -0.63 -11.79
C TRP A 147 13.02 0.54 -10.92
N VAL A 148 12.12 0.24 -10.00
CA VAL A 148 11.63 1.16 -8.96
C VAL A 148 12.07 0.60 -7.61
N LEU A 149 12.73 1.42 -6.80
CA LEU A 149 13.09 1.09 -5.43
C LEU A 149 11.82 1.16 -4.57
N VAL A 150 11.43 0.04 -3.94
CA VAL A 150 10.20 -0.03 -3.15
C VAL A 150 10.42 -0.27 -1.66
N GLU A 151 11.56 -0.85 -1.27
CA GLU A 151 11.94 -0.95 0.14
C GLU A 151 13.46 -0.87 0.33
N ILE A 152 13.88 -0.35 1.48
CA ILE A 152 15.20 -0.55 2.08
C ILE A 152 14.95 -0.94 3.54
N TYR A 153 15.41 -2.11 3.95
CA TYR A 153 15.21 -2.62 5.30
C TYR A 153 16.43 -3.39 5.79
N ASP A 154 16.57 -3.44 7.12
CA ASP A 154 17.61 -4.22 7.77
C ASP A 154 17.15 -5.65 8.04
N THR A 155 18.09 -6.58 7.98
CA THR A 155 17.87 -8.00 8.30
C THR A 155 19.03 -8.52 9.14
N GLU A 156 18.92 -9.75 9.64
CA GLU A 156 20.06 -10.39 10.33
C GLU A 156 21.29 -10.58 9.42
N ASP A 157 21.08 -10.63 8.10
CA ASP A 157 22.12 -10.79 7.08
C ASP A 157 22.55 -9.43 6.47
N GLY A 158 22.21 -8.32 7.12
CA GLY A 158 22.54 -6.95 6.71
C GLY A 158 21.39 -6.22 5.99
N VAL A 159 21.72 -5.06 5.42
CA VAL A 159 20.74 -4.16 4.79
C VAL A 159 20.48 -4.54 3.33
N TYR A 160 19.20 -4.64 2.97
CA TYR A 160 18.76 -4.96 1.62
C TYR A 160 17.87 -3.86 1.03
N ALA A 161 18.02 -3.66 -0.28
CA ALA A 161 17.11 -2.88 -1.10
C ALA A 161 16.28 -3.82 -2.00
N LEU A 162 14.96 -3.63 -2.00
CA LEU A 162 14.03 -4.32 -2.89
C LEU A 162 13.67 -3.41 -4.06
N PHE A 163 14.01 -3.87 -5.26
CA PHE A 163 13.59 -3.26 -6.52
C PHE A 163 12.49 -4.06 -7.19
N CYS A 164 11.54 -3.37 -7.81
CA CYS A 164 10.47 -3.95 -8.61
C CYS A 164 10.42 -3.35 -10.01
N ARG A 165 9.97 -4.12 -10.99
CA ARG A 165 9.57 -3.63 -12.32
C ARG A 165 8.40 -4.46 -12.84
N GLY A 166 7.71 -3.96 -13.86
CA GLY A 166 6.71 -4.78 -14.57
C GLY A 166 7.36 -6.02 -15.18
N ALA A 167 6.76 -7.19 -14.95
CA ALA A 167 7.08 -8.41 -15.67
C ALA A 167 6.74 -8.22 -17.16
N ALA A 168 7.63 -8.69 -18.03
CA ALA A 168 7.45 -8.63 -19.48
C ALA A 168 6.50 -9.74 -19.98
#